data_AF-A0A7W9MTG3-F1
#
_entry.id   AF-A0A7W9MTG3-F1
#
_cell.length_a   1.000
_cell.length_b   1.000
_cell.length_c   1.000
_cell.angle_alpha   90.00
_cell.angle_beta   90.00
_cell.angle_gamma   90.00
#
_symmetry.space_group_name_H-M   'P 1'
#
loop_
_entity.id
_entity.type
_entity.pdbx_description
1 polymer ?
#
loop_
_entity_poly.entity_id
_entity_poly.type
_entity_poly.pdbx_seq_one_letter_code
_entity_poly.pdbx_strand_id
1 'polypeptide(L)'
;MDGLLVVLEAARRAREEAGENDQIVGAEGTWPGVDDPETLREQVADWLSQYANAGTRRTYGYALGLPIAWVDLVAGEDLSAEGTSPPGSGSPRAGSSSSRREGPLHDLAWFRWCAGRGMDPRAATGREVKAWLHLLDAAGAEKRTRQRMLSTLSAFYGHLTETGVVPANPAALNRARLGLNRSSRDASPTIRLTAGQLHALLDAAAKLPNRTRFKDLYAARAVAVVALLTLGLRVSELVGLDRQHLVVSGGEPMLRVLGKGGVHREVYLTTLAAEALERYLRERDLLQETSTPALRGRTNGKATSPLIATRDGARCSRFDVNALLRRVAVQAGPALEDVADKVHPHALRHAYVTIALEQDARIQHVQADVGHASIATTQYYDRGRRTRDTTAADLVEAAIRAAGEKPAADGAVADIP
;
A
#
# COMPACT_ATOMS: atom_id res chain seq x y z
N MET A 1 11.49 -29.75 13.39
CA MET A 1 11.33 -29.81 11.92
C MET A 1 10.27 -30.84 11.52
N ASP A 2 10.11 -31.95 12.24
CA ASP A 2 9.14 -33.01 11.91
C ASP A 2 7.66 -32.58 11.91
N GLY A 3 7.23 -31.66 12.80
CA GLY A 3 5.83 -31.22 12.83
C GLY A 3 5.40 -30.35 11.64
N LEU A 4 6.32 -29.54 11.09
CA LEU A 4 6.04 -28.69 9.93
C LEU A 4 5.94 -29.53 8.65
N LEU A 5 6.82 -30.53 8.52
CA LEU A 5 6.79 -31.52 7.44
C LEU A 5 5.48 -32.30 7.47
N VAL A 6 5.06 -32.83 8.63
CA VAL A 6 3.78 -33.55 8.75
C VAL A 6 2.56 -32.69 8.39
N VAL A 7 2.53 -31.41 8.77
CA VAL A 7 1.45 -30.48 8.41
C VAL A 7 1.46 -30.13 6.93
N LEU A 8 2.64 -29.94 6.33
CA LEU A 8 2.80 -29.71 4.90
C LEU A 8 2.50 -30.96 4.08
N GLU A 9 2.86 -32.16 4.56
CA GLU A 9 2.53 -33.45 3.96
C GLU A 9 1.03 -33.72 4.04
N ALA A 10 0.37 -33.34 5.14
CA ALA A 10 -1.08 -33.45 5.29
C ALA A 10 -1.82 -32.45 4.39
N ALA A 11 -1.32 -31.22 4.27
CA ALA A 11 -1.84 -30.22 3.31
C ALA A 11 -1.58 -30.64 1.86
N ARG A 12 -0.45 -31.30 1.60
CA ARG A 12 -0.09 -31.86 0.29
C ARG A 12 -0.90 -33.13 -0.04
N ARG A 13 -1.20 -34.00 0.94
CA ARG A 13 -2.12 -35.12 0.78
C ARG A 13 -3.55 -34.65 0.55
N ALA A 14 -3.99 -33.61 1.26
CA ALA A 14 -5.26 -32.95 0.96
C ALA A 14 -5.28 -32.35 -0.46
N ARG A 15 -4.15 -31.88 -0.97
CA ARG A 15 -3.96 -31.40 -2.35
C ARG A 15 -3.94 -32.54 -3.39
N GLU A 16 -3.41 -33.71 -3.04
CA GLU A 16 -3.36 -34.90 -3.91
C GLU A 16 -4.71 -35.65 -3.94
N GLU A 17 -5.43 -35.70 -2.81
CA GLU A 17 -6.79 -36.26 -2.70
C GLU A 17 -7.87 -35.34 -3.33
N ALA A 18 -7.65 -34.02 -3.34
CA ALA A 18 -8.58 -33.04 -3.94
C ALA A 18 -8.49 -32.94 -5.47
N GLY A 19 -7.56 -33.65 -6.11
CA GLY A 19 -7.33 -33.55 -7.55
C GLY A 19 -6.67 -32.21 -7.94
N GLU A 20 -5.81 -32.28 -8.94
CA GLU A 20 -5.05 -31.15 -9.46
C GLU A 20 -5.98 -30.17 -10.19
N ASN A 21 -6.70 -29.34 -9.44
CA ASN A 21 -7.52 -28.28 -9.99
C ASN A 21 -7.50 -27.10 -9.02
N ASP A 22 -7.09 -25.94 -9.52
CA ASP A 22 -7.13 -24.61 -8.87
C ASP A 22 -8.58 -24.12 -8.66
N GLN A 23 -9.45 -25.02 -8.24
CA GLN A 23 -10.90 -24.91 -8.26
C GLN A 23 -11.45 -25.14 -6.86
N ILE A 24 -11.30 -24.13 -6.00
CA ILE A 24 -12.24 -23.99 -4.87
C ILE A 24 -13.67 -23.87 -5.38
N VAL A 25 -13.78 -23.28 -6.56
CA VAL A 25 -14.98 -23.17 -7.36
C VAL A 25 -14.72 -24.04 -8.57
N GLY A 26 -15.47 -25.13 -8.73
CA GLY A 26 -15.45 -25.87 -9.99
C GLY A 26 -15.61 -24.91 -11.18
N ALA A 27 -15.23 -25.32 -12.39
CA ALA A 27 -15.44 -24.51 -13.61
C ALA A 27 -16.89 -23.98 -13.79
N GLU A 28 -17.85 -24.50 -13.01
CA GLU A 28 -19.29 -24.18 -13.04
C GLU A 28 -19.84 -23.48 -11.77
N GLY A 29 -19.01 -22.90 -10.89
CA GLY A 29 -19.54 -22.12 -9.76
C GLY A 29 -19.91 -22.95 -8.51
N THR A 30 -19.50 -24.22 -8.45
CA THR A 30 -19.83 -25.13 -7.34
C THR A 30 -18.89 -24.96 -6.14
N TRP A 31 -19.43 -24.96 -4.92
CA TRP A 31 -18.67 -24.88 -3.67
C TRP A 31 -18.89 -26.13 -2.83
N PRO A 32 -17.85 -26.91 -2.50
CA PRO A 32 -18.00 -28.13 -1.72
C PRO A 32 -18.66 -27.87 -0.35
N GLY A 33 -19.81 -28.51 -0.12
CA GLY A 33 -20.55 -28.42 1.15
C GLY A 33 -21.38 -27.15 1.36
N VAL A 34 -21.63 -26.38 0.30
CA VAL A 34 -22.58 -25.27 0.30
C VAL A 34 -23.74 -25.64 -0.62
N ASP A 35 -24.95 -25.73 -0.06
CA ASP A 35 -26.15 -26.14 -0.80
C ASP A 35 -26.54 -25.14 -1.90
N ASP A 36 -26.30 -23.85 -1.66
CA ASP A 36 -26.53 -22.76 -2.60
C ASP A 36 -25.31 -21.83 -2.70
N PRO A 37 -24.36 -22.15 -3.60
CA PRO A 37 -23.15 -21.36 -3.82
C PRO A 37 -23.41 -19.99 -4.42
N GLU A 38 -24.52 -19.81 -5.15
CA GLU A 38 -24.85 -18.53 -5.79
C GLU A 38 -25.25 -17.50 -4.74
N THR A 39 -26.11 -17.87 -3.80
CA THR A 39 -26.47 -16.99 -2.69
C THR A 39 -25.25 -16.61 -1.84
N LEU A 40 -24.32 -17.55 -1.59
CA LEU A 40 -23.07 -17.22 -0.89
C LEU A 40 -22.21 -16.22 -1.69
N ARG A 41 -22.15 -16.37 -3.02
CA ARG A 41 -21.45 -15.45 -3.92
C ARG A 41 -22.06 -14.05 -3.88
N GLU A 42 -23.39 -13.95 -3.90
CA GLU A 42 -24.11 -12.67 -3.80
C GLU A 42 -23.83 -11.96 -2.48
N GLN A 43 -23.82 -12.70 -1.37
CA GLN A 43 -23.50 -12.15 -0.04
C GLN A 43 -22.05 -11.64 0.04
N VAL A 44 -21.10 -12.36 -0.57
CA VAL A 44 -19.72 -11.91 -0.70
C VAL A 44 -19.61 -10.66 -1.58
N ALA A 45 -20.36 -10.62 -2.68
CA ALA A 45 -20.40 -9.48 -3.58
C ALA A 45 -20.99 -8.24 -2.91
N ASP A 46 -22.10 -8.39 -2.19
CA ASP A 46 -22.76 -7.33 -1.43
C ASP A 46 -21.81 -6.76 -0.36
N TRP A 47 -21.16 -7.63 0.41
CA TRP A 47 -20.14 -7.21 1.37
C TRP A 47 -19.00 -6.41 0.73
N LEU A 48 -18.46 -6.90 -0.39
CA LEU A 48 -17.35 -6.25 -1.08
C LEU A 48 -17.77 -4.92 -1.71
N SER A 49 -19.03 -4.78 -2.13
CA SER A 49 -19.58 -3.57 -2.75
C SER A 49 -19.52 -2.34 -1.83
N GLN A 50 -19.56 -2.56 -0.51
CA GLN A 50 -19.44 -1.49 0.50
C GLN A 50 -18.09 -0.77 0.46
N TYR A 51 -17.07 -1.40 -0.12
CA TYR A 51 -15.74 -0.82 -0.24
C TYR A 51 -15.54 -0.23 -1.63
N ALA A 52 -15.63 1.10 -1.76
CA ALA A 52 -15.43 1.80 -3.03
C ALA A 52 -14.03 1.55 -3.66
N ASN A 53 -13.01 1.24 -2.85
CA ASN A 53 -11.64 1.02 -3.31
C ASN A 53 -11.41 -0.42 -3.81
N ALA A 54 -11.14 -0.59 -5.11
CA ALA A 54 -10.83 -1.89 -5.72
C ALA A 54 -9.63 -2.61 -5.09
N GLY A 55 -8.61 -1.87 -4.66
CA GLY A 55 -7.46 -2.45 -3.94
C GLY A 55 -7.83 -2.99 -2.56
N THR A 56 -8.77 -2.35 -1.86
CA THR A 56 -9.33 -2.86 -0.60
C THR A 56 -10.10 -4.15 -0.84
N ARG A 57 -10.98 -4.18 -1.85
CA ARG A 57 -11.72 -5.39 -2.23
C ARG A 57 -10.78 -6.56 -2.54
N ARG A 58 -9.75 -6.34 -3.38
CA ARG A 58 -8.71 -7.35 -3.70
C ARG A 58 -7.91 -7.80 -2.49
N THR A 59 -7.59 -6.89 -1.57
CA THR A 59 -6.88 -7.24 -0.33
C THR A 59 -7.72 -8.16 0.56
N TYR A 60 -9.02 -7.89 0.68
CA TYR A 60 -9.94 -8.71 1.46
C TYR A 60 -10.23 -10.05 0.79
N GLY A 61 -10.46 -10.05 -0.52
CA GLY A 61 -10.60 -11.26 -1.32
C GLY A 61 -9.41 -12.20 -1.17
N TYR A 62 -8.20 -11.68 -1.38
CA TYR A 62 -6.97 -12.45 -1.19
C TYR A 62 -6.80 -12.96 0.25
N ALA A 63 -7.10 -12.12 1.26
CA ALA A 63 -6.95 -12.50 2.66
C ALA A 63 -7.91 -13.63 3.08
N LEU A 64 -9.06 -13.75 2.43
CA LEU A 64 -10.05 -14.80 2.70
C LEU A 64 -9.99 -15.97 1.71
N GLY A 65 -9.17 -15.87 0.66
CA GLY A 65 -8.99 -16.95 -0.34
C GLY A 65 -10.06 -16.98 -1.41
N LEU A 66 -10.74 -15.85 -1.67
CA LEU A 66 -11.75 -15.74 -2.70
C LEU A 66 -11.12 -15.70 -4.11
N PRO A 67 -11.77 -16.28 -5.13
CA PRO A 67 -11.34 -16.14 -6.51
C PRO A 67 -11.25 -14.67 -6.94
N ILE A 68 -10.14 -14.27 -7.57
CA ILE A 68 -9.95 -12.87 -8.01
C ILE A 68 -11.07 -12.43 -8.96
N ALA A 69 -11.56 -13.33 -9.82
CA ALA A 69 -12.67 -13.06 -10.74
C ALA A 69 -13.94 -12.58 -9.99
N TRP A 70 -14.27 -13.15 -8.84
CA TRP A 70 -15.42 -12.72 -8.03
C TRP A 70 -15.22 -11.31 -7.47
N VAL A 71 -14.00 -10.98 -7.09
CA VAL A 71 -13.66 -9.68 -6.52
C VAL A 71 -13.69 -8.58 -7.58
N ASP A 72 -13.30 -8.91 -8.81
CA ASP A 72 -13.21 -7.98 -9.94
C ASP A 72 -14.59 -7.76 -10.60
N LEU A 73 -15.48 -8.76 -10.63
CA LEU A 73 -16.87 -8.60 -11.10
C LEU A 73 -17.65 -7.54 -10.30
N VAL A 74 -17.43 -7.46 -8.99
CA VAL A 74 -18.02 -6.44 -8.10
C VAL A 74 -17.50 -5.02 -8.43
N ALA A 75 -16.35 -4.91 -9.08
CA ALA A 75 -15.78 -3.63 -9.46
C ALA A 75 -16.41 -3.02 -10.74
N GLY A 76 -17.26 -3.75 -11.45
CA GLY A 76 -17.73 -3.37 -12.78
C GLY A 76 -16.61 -3.42 -13.83
N GLU A 77 -15.51 -4.13 -13.55
CA GLU A 77 -14.43 -4.36 -14.51
C GLU A 77 -14.81 -5.59 -15.35
N ASP A 78 -15.41 -5.34 -16.51
CA ASP A 78 -15.75 -6.34 -17.51
C ASP A 78 -14.50 -7.18 -17.87
N LEU A 79 -14.49 -8.46 -17.47
CA LEU A 79 -13.46 -9.42 -17.89
C LEU A 79 -13.67 -9.91 -19.33
N SER A 80 -14.60 -9.29 -20.08
CA SER A 80 -14.92 -9.61 -21.47
C SER A 80 -14.14 -8.80 -22.51
N ALA A 81 -13.26 -7.89 -22.11
CA ALA A 81 -12.37 -7.18 -23.04
C ALA A 81 -11.14 -8.03 -23.44
N GLU A 82 -11.34 -9.30 -23.80
CA GLU A 82 -10.46 -9.97 -24.75
C GLU A 82 -10.79 -9.42 -26.15
N GLY A 83 -9.79 -8.78 -26.74
CA GLY A 83 -9.94 -8.02 -27.97
C GLY A 83 -10.55 -8.83 -29.10
N THR A 84 -11.64 -8.32 -29.65
CA THR A 84 -12.03 -8.58 -31.03
C THR A 84 -10.92 -8.01 -31.92
N SER A 85 -9.96 -8.85 -32.31
CA SER A 85 -9.12 -8.59 -33.48
C SER A 85 -9.73 -9.25 -34.72
N PRO A 86 -9.65 -8.61 -35.90
CA PRO A 86 -10.20 -9.14 -37.14
C PRO A 86 -9.39 -10.37 -37.63
N PRO A 87 -9.95 -11.20 -38.53
CA PRO A 87 -9.37 -12.49 -38.86
C PRO A 87 -8.11 -12.30 -39.72
N GLY A 88 -6.98 -12.83 -39.24
CA GLY A 88 -5.70 -12.83 -39.95
C GLY A 88 -4.79 -13.91 -39.39
N SER A 89 -4.62 -14.98 -40.18
CA SER A 89 -3.82 -16.19 -39.98
C SER A 89 -2.60 -16.09 -39.04
N GLY A 90 -2.64 -16.86 -37.96
CA GLY A 90 -1.48 -17.22 -37.15
C GLY A 90 -1.89 -18.22 -36.07
N SER A 91 -1.35 -19.44 -36.11
CA SER A 91 -1.68 -20.54 -35.19
C SER A 91 -1.71 -20.10 -33.71
N PRO A 92 -2.65 -20.61 -32.90
CA PRO A 92 -2.75 -20.26 -31.49
C PRO A 92 -1.53 -20.80 -30.74
N ARG A 93 -0.66 -19.89 -30.30
CA ARG A 93 0.27 -20.20 -29.20
C ARG A 93 -0.56 -20.28 -27.93
N ALA A 94 -0.61 -21.47 -27.34
CA ALA A 94 -1.20 -21.75 -26.05
C ALA A 94 -0.82 -20.66 -25.03
N GLY A 95 -1.83 -19.99 -24.49
CA GLY A 95 -1.66 -19.00 -23.44
C GLY A 95 -1.04 -19.65 -22.22
N SER A 96 0.16 -19.23 -21.84
CA SER A 96 0.72 -19.57 -20.54
C SER A 96 -0.13 -18.85 -19.49
N SER A 97 -0.91 -19.62 -18.72
CA SER A 97 -1.50 -19.17 -17.46
C SER A 97 -0.39 -18.57 -16.59
N SER A 98 -0.46 -17.27 -16.33
CA SER A 98 0.48 -16.64 -15.41
C SER A 98 0.11 -17.10 -13.99
N SER A 99 0.67 -18.22 -13.54
CA SER A 99 0.59 -18.64 -12.14
C SER A 99 1.34 -17.62 -11.28
N ARG A 100 0.60 -16.61 -10.81
CA ARG A 100 1.07 -15.67 -9.79
C ARG A 100 1.35 -16.56 -8.58
N ARG A 101 2.61 -16.78 -8.21
CA ARG A 101 2.99 -17.68 -7.10
C ARG A 101 2.16 -17.32 -5.86
N GLU A 102 1.19 -18.16 -5.57
CA GLU A 102 0.29 -17.98 -4.45
C GLU A 102 1.11 -18.09 -3.17
N GLY A 103 0.87 -17.20 -2.21
CA GLY A 103 1.64 -17.22 -0.96
C GLY A 103 1.40 -18.54 -0.19
N PRO A 104 2.33 -18.96 0.68
CA PRO A 104 2.27 -20.25 1.38
C PRO A 104 1.04 -20.42 2.29
N LEU A 105 0.33 -19.34 2.61
CA LEU A 105 -0.88 -19.34 3.42
C LEU A 105 -2.18 -19.25 2.58
N HIS A 106 -2.07 -19.18 1.25
CA HIS A 106 -3.21 -18.97 0.37
C HIS A 106 -4.24 -20.08 0.54
N ASP A 107 -3.82 -21.34 0.44
CA ASP A 107 -4.67 -22.53 0.64
C ASP A 107 -5.24 -22.65 2.05
N LEU A 108 -4.64 -21.94 3.02
CA LEU A 108 -5.10 -21.86 4.39
C LEU A 108 -6.02 -20.66 4.64
N ALA A 109 -6.33 -19.84 3.63
CA ALA A 109 -7.27 -18.75 3.79
C ALA A 109 -8.69 -19.29 4.07
N TRP A 110 -9.49 -18.51 4.80
CA TRP A 110 -10.72 -19.00 5.46
C TRP A 110 -11.63 -19.78 4.52
N PHE A 111 -11.96 -19.22 3.36
CA PHE A 111 -12.88 -19.87 2.45
C PHE A 111 -12.27 -21.14 1.83
N ARG A 112 -10.98 -21.13 1.46
CA ARG A 112 -10.26 -22.32 0.98
C ARG A 112 -10.30 -23.44 2.03
N TRP A 113 -10.10 -23.08 3.29
CA TRP A 113 -10.13 -23.99 4.43
C TRP A 113 -11.52 -24.59 4.69
N CYS A 114 -12.60 -23.84 4.44
CA CYS A 114 -13.98 -24.31 4.51
C CYS A 114 -14.30 -25.27 3.37
N ALA A 115 -13.93 -24.90 2.13
CA ALA A 115 -14.13 -25.72 0.94
C ALA A 115 -13.42 -27.08 1.05
N GLY A 116 -12.16 -27.09 1.50
CA GLY A 116 -11.41 -28.32 1.74
C GLY A 116 -11.99 -29.22 2.85
N ARG A 117 -13.00 -28.76 3.60
CA ARG A 117 -13.74 -29.53 4.60
C ARG A 117 -15.17 -29.86 4.18
N GLY A 118 -15.60 -29.45 2.98
CA GLY A 118 -17.00 -29.55 2.59
C GLY A 118 -17.91 -28.81 3.59
N MET A 119 -17.48 -27.65 4.07
CA MET A 119 -18.19 -26.89 5.10
C MET A 119 -18.74 -25.59 4.52
N ASP A 120 -20.03 -25.33 4.74
CA ASP A 120 -20.63 -24.03 4.47
C ASP A 120 -20.07 -22.98 5.45
N PRO A 121 -19.41 -21.91 4.96
CA PRO A 121 -18.96 -20.81 5.82
C PRO A 121 -20.08 -20.21 6.67
N ARG A 122 -21.32 -20.17 6.17
CA ARG A 122 -22.48 -19.61 6.89
C ARG A 122 -22.88 -20.44 8.12
N ALA A 123 -22.50 -21.71 8.15
CA ALA A 123 -22.73 -22.62 9.27
C ALA A 123 -21.58 -22.63 10.29
N ALA A 124 -20.50 -21.90 10.04
CA ALA A 124 -19.32 -21.92 10.89
C ALA A 124 -19.58 -21.31 12.28
N THR A 125 -18.99 -21.90 13.32
CA THR A 125 -19.04 -21.38 14.68
C THR A 125 -17.68 -20.85 15.12
N GLY A 126 -17.62 -20.26 16.32
CA GLY A 126 -16.35 -19.85 16.92
C GLY A 126 -15.37 -21.01 17.13
N ARG A 127 -15.82 -22.27 17.13
CA ARG A 127 -14.95 -23.45 17.18
C ARG A 127 -14.11 -23.58 15.91
N GLU A 128 -14.76 -23.48 14.75
CA GLU A 128 -14.11 -23.59 13.43
C GLU A 128 -13.14 -22.43 13.21
N VAL A 129 -13.53 -21.21 13.60
CA VAL A 129 -12.65 -20.04 13.53
C VAL A 129 -11.38 -20.23 14.38
N LYS A 130 -11.50 -20.80 15.60
CA LYS A 130 -10.33 -21.12 16.43
C LYS A 130 -9.45 -22.20 15.80
N ALA A 131 -10.05 -23.28 15.30
CA ALA A 131 -9.32 -24.36 14.65
C ALA A 131 -8.51 -23.85 13.44
N TRP A 132 -9.11 -22.98 12.63
CA TRP A 132 -8.45 -22.29 11.54
C TRP A 132 -7.28 -21.41 12.00
N LEU A 133 -7.45 -20.60 13.06
CA LEU A 133 -6.37 -19.77 13.61
C LEU A 133 -5.19 -20.59 14.14
N HIS A 134 -5.46 -21.76 14.74
CA HIS A 134 -4.41 -22.69 15.18
C HIS A 134 -3.66 -23.29 13.99
N LEU A 135 -4.36 -23.64 12.91
CA LEU A 135 -3.71 -24.12 11.70
C LEU A 135 -2.80 -23.06 11.07
N LEU A 136 -3.26 -21.80 11.00
CA LEU A 136 -2.42 -20.70 10.52
C LEU A 136 -1.16 -20.52 11.38
N ASP A 137 -1.26 -20.69 12.71
CA ASP A 137 -0.09 -20.64 13.61
C ASP A 137 0.89 -21.77 13.33
N ALA A 138 0.38 -23.00 13.21
CA ALA A 138 1.17 -24.19 12.91
C ALA A 138 1.88 -24.09 11.54
N ALA A 139 1.26 -23.40 10.58
CA ALA A 139 1.84 -23.09 9.28
C ALA A 139 2.83 -21.90 9.29
N GLY A 140 3.13 -21.32 10.47
CA GLY A 140 4.11 -20.24 10.62
C GLY A 140 3.57 -18.84 10.32
N ALA A 141 2.25 -18.64 10.27
CA ALA A 141 1.69 -17.31 10.06
C ALA A 141 1.99 -16.37 11.25
N GLU A 142 2.68 -15.27 10.97
CA GLU A 142 2.95 -14.23 11.95
C GLU A 142 1.66 -13.77 12.66
N LYS A 143 1.78 -13.39 13.94
CA LYS A 143 0.66 -12.87 14.75
C LYS A 143 -0.10 -11.74 14.04
N ARG A 144 0.63 -10.83 13.37
CA ARG A 144 0.06 -9.73 12.59
C ARG A 144 -0.78 -10.22 11.41
N THR A 145 -0.30 -11.25 10.70
CA THR A 145 -1.01 -11.88 9.59
C THR A 145 -2.31 -12.53 10.08
N ARG A 146 -2.25 -13.34 11.14
CA ARG A 146 -3.43 -13.97 11.76
C ARG A 146 -4.45 -12.93 12.25
N GLN A 147 -3.98 -11.87 12.91
CA GLN A 147 -4.86 -10.79 13.38
C GLN A 147 -5.54 -10.06 12.23
N ARG A 148 -4.83 -9.80 11.12
CA ARG A 148 -5.40 -9.19 9.92
C ARG A 148 -6.46 -10.09 9.29
N MET A 149 -6.15 -11.37 9.09
CA MET A 149 -7.11 -12.34 8.51
C MET A 149 -8.35 -12.48 9.40
N LEU A 150 -8.20 -12.58 10.72
CA LEU A 150 -9.32 -12.60 11.67
C LEU A 150 -10.14 -11.31 11.64
N SER A 151 -9.50 -10.16 11.46
CA SER A 151 -10.21 -8.86 11.37
C SER A 151 -11.02 -8.77 10.09
N THR A 152 -10.46 -9.20 8.96
CA THR A 152 -11.19 -9.28 7.68
C THR A 152 -12.37 -10.25 7.79
N LEU A 153 -12.16 -11.42 8.40
CA LEU A 153 -13.20 -12.42 8.60
C LEU A 153 -14.33 -11.91 9.52
N SER A 154 -13.96 -11.21 10.60
CA SER A 154 -14.92 -10.59 11.51
C SER A 154 -15.72 -9.48 10.83
N ALA A 155 -15.15 -8.72 9.88
CA ALA A 155 -15.90 -7.74 9.11
C ALA A 155 -16.93 -8.41 8.16
N PHE A 156 -16.53 -9.48 7.47
CA PHE A 156 -17.44 -10.25 6.62
C PHE A 156 -18.62 -10.83 7.41
N TYR A 157 -18.37 -11.56 8.51
CA TYR A 157 -19.46 -12.10 9.33
C TYR A 157 -20.27 -11.02 10.06
N GLY A 158 -19.68 -9.85 10.32
CA GLY A 158 -20.41 -8.69 10.82
C GLY A 158 -21.51 -8.28 9.84
N HIS A 159 -21.15 -8.16 8.57
CA HIS A 159 -22.11 -7.89 7.51
C HIS A 159 -23.16 -9.01 7.33
N LEU A 160 -22.76 -10.29 7.38
CA LEU A 160 -23.73 -11.39 7.34
C LEU A 160 -24.71 -11.38 8.53
N THR A 161 -24.25 -10.89 9.69
CA THR A 161 -25.12 -10.74 10.87
C THR A 161 -26.08 -9.56 10.68
N GLU A 162 -25.59 -8.43 10.15
CA GLU A 162 -26.39 -7.22 9.86
C GLU A 162 -27.49 -7.48 8.81
N THR A 163 -27.21 -8.32 7.83
CA THR A 163 -28.16 -8.74 6.78
C THR A 163 -29.04 -9.92 7.20
N GLY A 164 -28.87 -10.44 8.42
CA GLY A 164 -29.69 -11.53 8.96
C GLY A 164 -29.38 -12.91 8.38
N VAL A 165 -28.30 -13.05 7.61
CA VAL A 165 -27.86 -14.33 7.02
C VAL A 165 -27.35 -15.30 8.09
N VAL A 166 -26.61 -14.80 9.08
CA VAL A 166 -26.14 -15.60 10.22
C VAL A 166 -26.61 -14.97 11.54
N PRO A 167 -26.91 -15.79 12.56
CA PRO A 167 -27.47 -15.28 13.82
C PRO A 167 -26.44 -14.55 14.70
N ALA A 168 -25.15 -14.83 14.51
CA ALA A 168 -24.07 -14.19 15.25
C ALA A 168 -22.75 -14.29 14.47
N ASN A 169 -21.82 -13.40 14.77
CA ASN A 169 -20.50 -13.39 14.16
C ASN A 169 -19.55 -14.43 14.82
N PRO A 170 -19.23 -15.56 14.17
CA PRO A 170 -18.34 -16.58 14.75
C PRO A 170 -16.90 -16.10 14.93
N ALA A 171 -16.49 -15.04 14.22
CA ALA A 171 -15.18 -14.43 14.30
C ALA A 171 -15.09 -13.28 15.33
N ALA A 172 -16.18 -12.97 16.05
CA ALA A 172 -16.19 -12.03 17.18
C ALA A 172 -15.55 -12.63 18.45
N LEU A 173 -14.33 -13.16 18.32
CA LEU A 173 -13.59 -13.82 19.38
C LEU A 173 -12.79 -12.82 20.23
N ASN A 174 -12.62 -13.14 21.51
CA ASN A 174 -11.75 -12.36 22.40
C ASN A 174 -10.28 -12.55 21.99
N ARG A 175 -9.74 -11.57 21.26
CA ARG A 175 -8.37 -11.58 20.72
C ARG A 175 -7.29 -11.67 21.81
N ALA A 176 -7.55 -11.13 23.01
CA ALA A 176 -6.62 -11.19 24.13
C ALA A 176 -6.45 -12.63 24.65
N ARG A 177 -7.56 -13.37 24.78
CA ARG A 177 -7.53 -14.80 25.16
C ARG A 177 -6.88 -15.70 24.12
N LEU A 178 -6.74 -15.22 22.87
CA LEU A 178 -6.08 -15.93 21.78
C LEU A 178 -4.59 -15.54 21.62
N GLY A 179 -4.05 -14.68 22.49
CA GLY A 179 -2.68 -14.17 22.32
C GLY A 179 -2.49 -13.29 21.06
N LEU A 180 -3.59 -12.83 20.45
CA LEU A 180 -3.65 -11.95 19.28
C LEU A 180 -3.89 -10.48 19.66
N ASN A 181 -3.59 -10.13 20.91
CA ASN A 181 -3.76 -8.77 21.39
C ASN A 181 -2.72 -7.85 20.74
N ARG A 182 -3.09 -6.60 20.45
CA ARG A 182 -2.07 -5.57 20.30
C ARG A 182 -1.52 -5.34 21.69
N SER A 183 -0.27 -5.72 21.96
CA SER A 183 0.45 -4.93 22.94
C SER A 183 0.51 -3.53 22.34
N SER A 184 -0.05 -2.53 23.01
CA SER A 184 0.13 -1.12 22.66
C SER A 184 1.61 -0.70 22.65
N ARG A 185 2.50 -1.59 23.11
CA ARG A 185 3.96 -1.49 23.07
C ARG A 185 4.62 -2.09 21.83
N ASP A 186 3.89 -2.85 21.01
CA ASP A 186 4.41 -3.26 19.70
C ASP A 186 4.10 -2.14 18.70
N ALA A 187 4.74 -0.99 18.91
CA ALA A 187 4.89 0.00 17.86
C ALA A 187 5.38 -0.76 16.64
N SER A 188 4.67 -0.64 15.51
CA SER A 188 5.16 -1.15 14.23
C SER A 188 6.64 -0.76 14.13
N PRO A 189 7.56 -1.69 13.79
CA PRO A 189 9.00 -1.44 13.74
C PRO A 189 9.36 -0.55 12.55
N THR A 190 8.58 0.50 12.32
CA THR A 190 8.91 1.53 11.36
C THR A 190 10.09 2.28 11.95
N ILE A 191 11.25 2.05 11.34
CA ILE A 191 12.49 2.71 11.67
C ILE A 191 12.29 4.23 11.77
N ARG A 192 12.88 4.85 12.79
CA ARG A 192 12.89 6.30 12.97
C ARG A 192 14.09 6.85 12.22
N LEU A 193 13.87 7.38 11.02
CA LEU A 193 14.93 8.08 10.30
C LEU A 193 15.14 9.46 10.94
N THR A 194 16.40 9.86 11.12
CA THR A 194 16.77 11.17 11.65
C THR A 194 16.81 12.23 10.55
N ALA A 195 16.85 13.51 10.93
CA ALA A 195 17.03 14.61 9.97
C ALA A 195 18.33 14.46 9.14
N GLY A 196 19.42 14.01 9.76
CA GLY A 196 20.68 13.73 9.06
C GLY A 196 20.56 12.57 8.05
N GLN A 197 19.79 11.53 8.37
CA GLN A 197 19.53 10.45 7.42
C GLN A 197 18.64 10.90 6.26
N LEU A 198 17.66 11.77 6.50
CA LEU A 198 16.87 12.38 5.40
C LEU A 198 17.74 13.29 4.51
N HIS A 199 18.66 14.06 5.10
CA HIS A 199 19.64 14.83 4.35
C HIS A 199 20.52 13.91 3.48
N ALA A 200 21.09 12.85 4.06
CA ALA A 200 21.90 11.87 3.32
C ALA A 200 21.12 11.20 2.18
N LEU A 201 19.82 10.94 2.35
CA LEU A 201 18.97 10.42 1.27
C LEU A 201 18.79 11.43 0.12
N LEU A 202 18.61 12.72 0.41
CA LEU A 202 18.53 13.77 -0.62
C LEU A 202 19.84 13.88 -1.40
N ASP A 203 20.95 13.85 -0.68
CA ASP A 203 22.30 13.90 -1.23
C ASP A 203 22.62 12.69 -2.10
N ALA A 204 22.27 11.49 -1.64
CA ALA A 204 22.44 10.25 -2.38
C ALA A 204 21.53 10.19 -3.61
N ALA A 205 20.31 10.73 -3.52
CA ALA A 205 19.37 10.79 -4.64
C ALA A 205 19.93 11.62 -5.81
N ALA A 206 20.60 12.74 -5.50
CA ALA A 206 21.26 13.58 -6.51
C ALA A 206 22.47 12.89 -7.16
N LYS A 207 23.13 11.97 -6.43
CA LYS A 207 24.37 11.28 -6.84
C LYS A 207 24.12 9.85 -7.35
N LEU A 208 22.87 9.45 -7.62
CA LEU A 208 22.55 8.11 -8.10
C LEU A 208 23.31 7.79 -9.40
N PRO A 209 24.04 6.67 -9.47
CA PRO A 209 24.79 6.31 -10.67
C PRO A 209 23.83 5.99 -11.82
N ASN A 210 23.95 6.74 -12.91
CA ASN A 210 23.17 6.51 -14.12
C ASN A 210 24.01 6.90 -15.35
N ARG A 211 24.28 5.94 -16.23
CA ARG A 211 25.09 6.12 -17.44
C ARG A 211 24.26 6.40 -18.70
N THR A 212 22.94 6.57 -18.55
CA THR A 212 22.07 6.88 -19.70
C THR A 212 22.08 8.37 -20.01
N ARG A 213 21.64 8.73 -21.22
CA ARG A 213 21.41 10.15 -21.60
C ARG A 213 20.39 10.88 -20.72
N PHE A 214 19.64 10.16 -19.89
CA PHE A 214 18.59 10.70 -19.02
C PHE A 214 19.05 10.82 -17.55
N LYS A 215 20.36 10.76 -17.28
CA LYS A 215 20.91 10.76 -15.91
C LYS A 215 20.37 11.92 -15.06
N ASP A 216 20.26 13.11 -15.64
CA ASP A 216 19.85 14.33 -14.93
C ASP A 216 18.37 14.29 -14.58
N LEU A 217 17.51 13.83 -15.51
CA LEU A 217 16.10 13.53 -15.23
C LEU A 217 15.95 12.52 -14.09
N TYR A 218 16.73 11.43 -14.11
CA TYR A 218 16.62 10.38 -13.08
C TYR A 218 17.06 10.86 -11.70
N ALA A 219 18.15 11.64 -11.63
CA ALA A 219 18.63 12.24 -10.39
C ALA A 219 17.62 13.28 -9.87
N ALA A 220 17.14 14.19 -10.73
CA ALA A 220 16.15 15.19 -10.37
C ALA A 220 14.84 14.54 -9.89
N ARG A 221 14.38 13.47 -10.54
CA ARG A 221 13.21 12.70 -10.09
C ARG A 221 13.44 12.07 -8.72
N ALA A 222 14.64 11.53 -8.48
CA ALA A 222 14.96 10.91 -7.20
C ALA A 222 14.91 11.95 -6.06
N VAL A 223 15.53 13.10 -6.25
CA VAL A 223 15.51 14.21 -5.28
C VAL A 223 14.07 14.69 -5.07
N ALA A 224 13.30 14.93 -6.14
CA ALA A 224 11.90 15.34 -6.04
C ALA A 224 11.05 14.34 -5.25
N VAL A 225 11.21 13.03 -5.49
CA VAL A 225 10.47 11.99 -4.75
C VAL A 225 10.84 11.99 -3.27
N VAL A 226 12.13 12.07 -2.93
CA VAL A 226 12.56 12.10 -1.52
C VAL A 226 12.02 13.37 -0.84
N ALA A 227 12.22 14.55 -1.45
CA ALA A 227 11.78 15.83 -0.90
C ALA A 227 10.26 15.92 -0.74
N LEU A 228 9.47 15.37 -1.67
CA LEU A 228 8.01 15.33 -1.51
C LEU A 228 7.56 14.40 -0.38
N LEU A 229 8.29 13.30 -0.13
CA LEU A 229 7.98 12.39 0.96
C LEU A 229 8.32 12.97 2.35
N THR A 230 9.23 13.95 2.43
CA THR A 230 9.49 14.70 3.66
C THR A 230 8.39 15.71 3.99
N LEU A 231 7.35 15.85 3.17
CA LEU A 231 6.15 16.66 3.47
C LEU A 231 5.03 15.89 4.17
N GLY A 232 5.32 14.68 4.67
CA GLY A 232 4.29 13.85 5.30
C GLY A 232 3.21 13.38 4.31
N LEU A 233 3.58 13.08 3.06
CA LEU A 233 2.71 12.45 2.06
C LEU A 233 2.64 10.93 2.25
N ARG A 234 1.49 10.32 1.93
CA ARG A 234 1.42 8.86 1.74
C ARG A 234 1.94 8.53 0.35
N VAL A 235 2.56 7.37 0.17
CA VAL A 235 2.99 6.95 -1.18
C VAL A 235 1.82 6.92 -2.16
N SER A 236 0.62 6.51 -1.71
CA SER A 236 -0.60 6.52 -2.52
C SER A 236 -1.04 7.92 -2.94
N GLU A 237 -0.82 8.92 -2.08
CA GLU A 237 -1.11 10.32 -2.38
C GLU A 237 -0.10 10.82 -3.42
N LEU A 238 1.20 10.60 -3.19
CA LEU A 238 2.28 10.99 -4.12
C LEU A 238 2.08 10.40 -5.52
N VAL A 239 1.90 9.08 -5.62
CA VAL A 239 1.74 8.43 -6.93
C VAL A 239 0.41 8.75 -7.59
N GLY A 240 -0.58 9.27 -6.87
CA GLY A 240 -1.88 9.68 -7.39
C GLY A 240 -1.91 11.11 -7.96
N LEU A 241 -0.88 11.92 -7.70
CA LEU A 241 -0.84 13.31 -8.15
C LEU A 241 -0.66 13.44 -9.66
N ASP A 242 -1.32 14.43 -10.24
CA ASP A 242 -1.13 14.90 -11.61
C ASP A 242 -0.54 16.31 -11.56
N ARG A 243 0.01 16.79 -12.67
CA ARG A 243 0.54 18.17 -12.77
C ARG A 243 -0.48 19.21 -12.32
N GLN A 244 -1.75 19.05 -12.67
CA GLN A 244 -2.84 19.96 -12.30
C GLN A 244 -3.10 20.07 -10.79
N HIS A 245 -2.61 19.11 -9.99
CA HIS A 245 -2.74 19.15 -8.54
C HIS A 245 -1.66 20.02 -7.88
N LEU A 246 -0.60 20.40 -8.61
CA LEU A 246 0.32 21.45 -8.21
C LEU A 246 -0.35 22.79 -8.51
N VAL A 247 -0.68 23.54 -7.46
CA VAL A 247 -1.37 24.82 -7.55
C VAL A 247 -0.66 25.86 -6.69
N VAL A 248 -0.94 27.13 -6.94
CA VAL A 248 -0.50 28.24 -6.09
C VAL A 248 -1.71 28.79 -5.36
N SER A 249 -1.60 28.94 -4.04
CA SER A 249 -2.64 29.52 -3.20
C SER A 249 -2.03 30.55 -2.26
N GLY A 250 -2.52 31.79 -2.29
CA GLY A 250 -1.96 32.87 -1.48
C GLY A 250 -0.49 33.19 -1.78
N GLY A 251 -0.02 32.94 -3.01
CA GLY A 251 1.37 33.12 -3.42
C GLY A 251 2.29 31.92 -3.11
N GLU A 252 1.81 30.93 -2.36
CA GLU A 252 2.61 29.77 -1.97
C GLU A 252 2.27 28.53 -2.83
N PRO A 253 3.28 27.79 -3.32
CA PRO A 253 3.05 26.54 -4.05
C PRO A 253 2.57 25.43 -3.09
N MET A 254 1.56 24.68 -3.53
CA MET A 254 1.00 23.57 -2.76
C MET A 254 0.52 22.42 -3.65
N LEU A 255 0.33 21.25 -3.04
CA LEU A 255 -0.28 20.07 -3.65
C LEU A 255 -1.68 19.85 -3.09
N ARG A 256 -2.66 19.70 -3.98
CA ARG A 256 -4.00 19.23 -3.65
C ARG A 256 -4.03 17.70 -3.71
N VAL A 257 -3.87 17.04 -2.56
CA VAL A 257 -3.79 15.58 -2.50
C VAL A 257 -5.15 14.98 -2.13
N LEU A 258 -5.52 13.89 -2.81
CA LEU A 258 -6.76 13.17 -2.53
C LEU A 258 -6.59 12.27 -1.29
N GLY A 259 -7.31 12.59 -0.22
CA GLY A 259 -7.33 11.82 1.02
C GLY A 259 -8.32 10.64 0.99
N LYS A 260 -8.37 9.89 2.09
CA LYS A 260 -9.35 8.81 2.28
C LYS A 260 -10.78 9.40 2.25
N GLY A 261 -11.67 8.78 1.49
CA GLY A 261 -13.07 9.23 1.35
C GLY A 261 -13.29 10.31 0.29
N GLY A 262 -12.32 10.57 -0.58
CA GLY A 262 -12.47 11.52 -1.69
C GLY A 262 -12.28 12.99 -1.30
N VAL A 263 -11.91 13.26 -0.04
CA VAL A 263 -11.68 14.63 0.46
C VAL A 263 -10.27 15.06 0.12
N HIS A 264 -10.12 16.20 -0.55
CA HIS A 264 -8.82 16.81 -0.80
C HIS A 264 -8.26 17.44 0.48
N ARG A 265 -6.94 17.34 0.67
CA ARG A 265 -6.19 18.13 1.64
C ARG A 265 -5.05 18.87 0.95
N GLU A 266 -4.68 19.99 1.52
CA GLU A 266 -3.65 20.86 0.99
C GLU A 266 -2.32 20.59 1.69
N VAL A 267 -1.26 20.41 0.90
CA VAL A 267 0.11 20.19 1.37
C VAL A 267 0.99 21.26 0.76
N TYR A 268 1.36 22.26 1.54
CA TYR A 268 2.24 23.33 1.11
C TYR A 268 3.65 22.78 0.84
N LEU A 269 4.27 23.26 -0.24
CA LEU A 269 5.64 22.89 -0.56
C LEU A 269 6.59 23.76 0.25
N THR A 270 7.55 23.09 0.87
CA THR A 270 8.75 23.72 1.43
C THR A 270 9.65 24.19 0.30
N THR A 271 10.65 25.04 0.60
CA THR A 271 11.55 25.58 -0.43
C THR A 271 12.33 24.44 -1.10
N LEU A 272 12.87 23.52 -0.29
CA LEU A 272 13.52 22.28 -0.75
C LEU A 272 12.63 21.47 -1.70
N ALA A 273 11.36 21.24 -1.34
CA ALA A 273 10.46 20.42 -2.14
C ALA A 273 10.03 21.11 -3.43
N ALA A 274 9.82 22.43 -3.39
CA ALA A 274 9.51 23.25 -4.56
C ALA A 274 10.66 23.24 -5.56
N GLU A 275 11.89 23.53 -5.12
CA GLU A 275 13.09 23.55 -5.96
C GLU A 275 13.36 22.17 -6.59
N ALA A 276 13.26 21.09 -5.79
CA ALA A 276 13.46 19.74 -6.27
C ALA A 276 12.41 19.34 -7.32
N LEU A 277 11.14 19.68 -7.08
CA LEU A 277 10.04 19.41 -8.01
C LEU A 277 10.18 20.23 -9.29
N GLU A 278 10.51 21.52 -9.19
CA GLU A 278 10.71 22.40 -10.35
C GLU A 278 11.85 21.89 -11.24
N ARG A 279 12.99 21.53 -10.63
CA ARG A 279 14.12 20.93 -11.37
C ARG A 279 13.69 19.66 -12.10
N TYR A 280 12.98 18.77 -11.43
CA TYR A 280 12.49 17.54 -12.05
C TYR A 280 11.56 17.81 -13.23
N LEU A 281 10.60 18.73 -13.07
CA LEU A 281 9.66 19.07 -14.13
C LEU A 281 10.36 19.70 -15.33
N ARG A 282 11.35 20.58 -15.09
CA ARG A 282 12.18 21.17 -16.14
C ARG A 282 12.92 20.12 -16.96
N GLU A 283 13.63 19.20 -16.29
CA GLU A 283 14.34 18.09 -16.97
C GLU A 283 13.39 17.19 -17.76
N ARG A 284 12.18 16.99 -17.26
CA ARG A 284 11.17 16.18 -17.94
C ARG A 284 10.63 16.88 -19.19
N ASP A 285 10.36 18.17 -19.10
CA ASP A 285 9.74 18.93 -20.17
C ASP A 285 10.71 19.13 -21.35
N LEU A 286 12.01 19.34 -21.07
CA LEU A 286 13.07 19.36 -22.08
C LEU A 286 13.07 18.10 -22.97
N LEU A 287 12.75 16.94 -22.40
CA LEU A 287 12.72 15.67 -23.14
C LEU A 287 11.44 15.47 -23.95
N GLN A 288 10.32 16.05 -23.52
CA GLN A 288 9.05 16.00 -24.27
C GLN A 288 9.12 16.84 -25.54
N GLU A 289 9.82 17.98 -25.49
CA GLU A 289 10.08 18.84 -26.66
C GLU A 289 11.00 18.17 -27.68
N THR A 290 11.84 17.21 -27.24
CA THR A 290 12.83 16.55 -28.11
C THR A 290 12.42 15.14 -28.58
N SER A 291 11.41 14.51 -27.96
CA SER A 291 11.01 13.13 -28.27
C SER A 291 9.62 12.79 -27.72
N THR A 292 8.59 12.90 -28.56
CA THR A 292 7.35 12.13 -28.32
C THR A 292 7.11 11.21 -29.52
N PRO A 293 7.45 9.91 -29.47
CA PRO A 293 6.74 8.94 -30.27
C PRO A 293 5.32 8.90 -29.71
N ALA A 294 4.35 9.38 -30.50
CA ALA A 294 2.95 9.22 -30.17
C ALA A 294 2.69 7.75 -29.82
N LEU A 295 2.20 7.47 -28.61
CA LEU A 295 1.63 6.17 -28.31
C LEU A 295 0.42 5.99 -29.25
N ARG A 296 0.56 5.13 -30.27
CA ARG A 296 -0.59 4.66 -31.05
C ARG A 296 -1.57 4.02 -30.08
N GLY A 297 -2.76 4.63 -29.94
CA GLY A 297 -3.96 3.91 -29.49
C GLY A 297 -4.67 4.38 -28.24
N ARG A 298 -4.27 5.45 -27.53
CA ARG A 298 -5.07 5.96 -26.40
C ARG A 298 -5.07 7.49 -26.31
N THR A 299 -5.88 8.11 -27.13
CA THR A 299 -6.32 9.50 -26.95
C THR A 299 -7.72 9.50 -26.34
N ASN A 300 -7.85 9.09 -25.08
CA ASN A 300 -9.07 9.39 -24.32
C ASN A 300 -8.91 10.82 -23.78
N GLY A 301 -9.85 11.70 -24.14
CA GLY A 301 -9.80 13.16 -24.05
C GLY A 301 -9.76 13.82 -22.66
N LYS A 302 -8.99 13.27 -21.71
CA LYS A 302 -8.49 13.99 -20.53
C LYS A 302 -7.05 13.53 -20.29
N ALA A 303 -6.08 14.22 -20.91
CA ALA A 303 -4.66 13.93 -20.74
C ALA A 303 -4.18 14.35 -19.34
N THR A 304 -4.49 13.55 -18.31
CA THR A 304 -3.91 13.74 -16.98
C THR A 304 -2.44 13.37 -17.02
N SER A 305 -1.56 14.37 -17.06
CA SER A 305 -0.12 14.17 -16.97
C SER A 305 0.27 13.89 -15.51
N PRO A 306 0.80 12.71 -15.17
CA PRO A 306 1.17 12.38 -13.80
C PRO A 306 2.25 13.36 -13.29
N LEU A 307 2.18 13.72 -12.01
CA LEU A 307 3.17 14.61 -11.42
C LEU A 307 4.55 13.94 -11.46
N ILE A 308 4.64 12.69 -11.00
CA ILE A 308 5.85 11.86 -11.08
C ILE A 308 5.62 10.72 -12.08
N ALA A 309 6.48 10.67 -13.10
CA ALA A 309 6.37 9.73 -14.20
C ALA A 309 7.55 8.74 -14.30
N THR A 310 7.27 7.56 -14.86
CA THR A 310 8.28 6.61 -15.32
C THR A 310 8.99 7.14 -16.56
N ARG A 311 10.02 6.42 -17.03
CA ARG A 311 10.76 6.78 -18.25
C ARG A 311 9.85 6.94 -19.47
N ASP A 312 8.83 6.09 -19.56
CA ASP A 312 7.95 6.02 -20.72
C ASP A 312 6.74 6.96 -20.58
N GLY A 313 6.79 7.90 -19.62
CA GLY A 313 5.74 8.90 -19.37
C GLY A 313 4.53 8.39 -18.57
N ALA A 314 4.50 7.11 -18.23
CA ALA A 314 3.42 6.53 -17.42
C ALA A 314 3.52 6.95 -15.94
N ARG A 315 2.42 6.82 -15.19
CA ARG A 315 2.38 7.08 -13.75
C ARG A 315 3.28 6.10 -12.99
N CYS A 316 4.12 6.60 -12.08
CA CYS A 316 4.86 5.73 -11.16
C CYS A 316 3.92 4.93 -10.26
N SER A 317 4.19 3.64 -10.07
CA SER A 317 3.52 2.81 -9.08
C SER A 317 4.13 2.99 -7.69
N ARG A 318 3.45 2.46 -6.66
CA ARG A 318 4.03 2.39 -5.30
C ARG A 318 5.31 1.56 -5.29
N PHE A 319 5.38 0.51 -6.11
CA PHE A 319 6.56 -0.34 -6.22
C PHE A 319 7.74 0.46 -6.77
N ASP A 320 7.53 1.28 -7.80
CA ASP A 320 8.58 2.12 -8.40
C ASP A 320 9.20 3.08 -7.37
N VAL A 321 8.35 3.72 -6.56
CA VAL A 321 8.81 4.62 -5.49
C VAL A 321 9.58 3.85 -4.41
N ASN A 322 9.11 2.68 -3.97
CA ASN A 322 9.82 1.84 -3.00
C ASN A 322 11.18 1.39 -3.54
N ALA A 323 11.23 0.91 -4.79
CA ALA A 323 12.47 0.47 -5.42
C ALA A 323 13.46 1.62 -5.60
N LEU A 324 12.98 2.82 -5.94
CA LEU A 324 13.79 4.03 -6.00
C LEU A 324 14.40 4.37 -4.63
N LEU A 325 13.58 4.42 -3.57
CA LEU A 325 14.05 4.72 -2.22
C LEU A 325 15.09 3.72 -1.72
N ARG A 326 14.90 2.41 -2.00
CA ARG A 326 15.90 1.39 -1.65
C ARG A 326 17.24 1.64 -2.34
N ARG A 327 17.25 2.00 -3.62
CA ARG A 327 18.50 2.34 -4.33
C ARG A 327 19.16 3.60 -3.77
N VAL A 328 18.38 4.63 -3.45
CA VAL A 328 18.87 5.86 -2.81
C VAL A 328 19.48 5.55 -1.45
N ALA A 329 18.81 4.73 -0.64
CA ALA A 329 19.29 4.36 0.70
C ALA A 329 20.61 3.60 0.66
N VAL A 330 20.76 2.65 -0.27
CA VAL A 330 22.03 1.94 -0.48
C VAL A 330 23.13 2.91 -0.94
N GLN A 331 22.81 3.85 -1.83
CA GLN A 331 23.74 4.86 -2.31
C GLN A 331 24.19 5.84 -1.21
N ALA A 332 23.37 6.07 -0.18
CA ALA A 332 23.71 6.92 0.96
C ALA A 332 24.84 6.32 1.84
N GLY A 333 25.14 5.03 1.68
CA GLY A 333 26.31 4.39 2.28
C GLY A 333 26.30 4.45 3.81
N PRO A 334 27.42 4.81 4.46
CA PRO A 334 27.58 4.74 5.93
C PRO A 334 26.48 5.45 6.73
N ALA A 335 25.91 6.54 6.21
CA ALA A 335 24.86 7.28 6.92
C ALA A 335 23.58 6.44 7.13
N LEU A 336 23.34 5.45 6.27
CA LEU A 336 22.11 4.64 6.23
C LEU A 336 22.41 3.13 6.37
N GLU A 337 23.66 2.71 6.63
CA GLU A 337 24.10 1.30 6.56
C GLU A 337 23.20 0.35 7.36
N ASP A 338 22.86 0.71 8.59
CA ASP A 338 22.06 -0.12 9.51
C ASP A 338 20.54 -0.15 9.19
N VAL A 339 20.10 0.75 8.31
CA VAL A 339 18.67 1.05 8.11
C VAL A 339 18.24 1.05 6.64
N ALA A 340 19.17 0.83 5.71
CA ALA A 340 18.93 0.95 4.27
C ALA A 340 17.84 -0.03 3.78
N ASP A 341 17.81 -1.24 4.33
CA ASP A 341 16.82 -2.28 4.04
C ASP A 341 15.39 -1.91 4.50
N LYS A 342 15.30 -1.02 5.49
CA LYS A 342 14.08 -0.50 6.12
C LYS A 342 13.65 0.86 5.56
N VAL A 343 14.38 1.47 4.63
CA VAL A 343 13.94 2.72 3.98
C VAL A 343 12.80 2.45 3.00
N HIS A 344 11.65 3.05 3.27
CA HIS A 344 10.44 2.98 2.45
C HIS A 344 9.57 4.22 2.72
N PRO A 345 8.54 4.52 1.90
CA PRO A 345 7.80 5.77 2.00
C PRO A 345 7.15 6.02 3.37
N HIS A 346 6.75 4.95 4.07
CA HIS A 346 6.17 5.09 5.40
C HIS A 346 7.22 5.46 6.45
N ALA A 347 8.46 4.97 6.34
CA ALA A 347 9.56 5.42 7.19
C ALA A 347 9.82 6.92 7.05
N LEU A 348 9.82 7.47 5.83
CA LEU A 348 9.96 8.92 5.62
C LEU A 348 8.78 9.70 6.21
N ARG A 349 7.55 9.19 6.08
CA ARG A 349 6.38 9.80 6.75
C ARG A 349 6.50 9.79 8.28
N HIS A 350 7.00 8.70 8.85
CA HIS A 350 7.23 8.62 10.28
C HIS A 350 8.31 9.60 10.73
N ALA A 351 9.41 9.70 9.97
CA ALA A 351 10.46 10.67 10.19
C ALA A 351 9.92 12.11 10.18
N TYR A 352 9.03 12.44 9.23
CA TYR A 352 8.34 13.73 9.21
C TYR A 352 7.62 14.04 10.53
N VAL A 353 6.79 13.10 11.03
CA VAL A 353 6.05 13.29 12.29
C VAL A 353 7.01 13.44 13.47
N THR A 354 8.01 12.57 13.57
CA THR A 354 8.97 12.58 14.69
C THR A 354 9.80 13.86 14.70
N ILE A 355 10.42 14.22 13.57
CA ILE A 355 11.24 15.44 13.45
C ILE A 355 10.39 16.67 13.70
N ALA A 356 9.17 16.75 13.17
CA ALA A 356 8.28 17.87 13.44
C ALA A 356 8.03 18.05 14.94
N LEU A 357 7.77 16.97 15.67
CA LEU A 357 7.56 17.02 17.12
C LEU A 357 8.85 17.32 17.91
N GLU A 358 10.00 16.84 17.44
CA GLU A 358 11.32 17.18 17.99
C GLU A 358 11.69 18.66 17.77
N GLN A 359 11.09 19.31 16.76
CA GLN A 359 11.20 20.74 16.49
C GLN A 359 10.03 21.54 17.09
N ASP A 360 9.39 21.01 18.15
CA ASP A 360 8.29 21.64 18.88
C ASP A 360 7.07 22.03 18.03
N ALA A 361 6.86 21.37 16.88
CA ALA A 361 5.67 21.60 16.08
C ALA A 361 4.42 21.22 16.87
N ARG A 362 3.38 22.07 16.78
CA ARG A 362 2.08 21.79 17.39
C ARG A 362 1.51 20.49 16.83
N ILE A 363 1.17 19.54 17.69
CA ILE A 363 0.65 18.22 17.29
C ILE A 363 -0.56 18.31 16.35
N GLN A 364 -1.38 19.36 16.49
CA GLN A 364 -2.54 19.60 15.63
C GLN A 364 -2.13 19.95 14.19
N HIS A 365 -1.04 20.70 14.00
CA HIS A 365 -0.49 21.00 12.68
C HIS A 365 0.06 19.72 12.03
N VAL A 366 0.84 18.95 12.80
CA VAL A 366 1.40 17.66 12.35
C VAL A 366 0.29 16.68 11.95
N GLN A 367 -0.78 16.56 12.75
CA GLN A 367 -1.93 15.70 12.46
C GLN A 367 -2.67 16.10 11.18
N ALA A 368 -2.81 17.41 10.93
CA ALA A 368 -3.38 17.94 9.70
C ALA A 368 -2.46 17.65 8.49
N ASP A 369 -1.15 17.85 8.65
CA ASP A 369 -0.13 17.54 7.64
C ASP A 369 -0.04 16.05 7.30
N VAL A 370 -0.51 15.15 8.17
CA VAL A 370 -0.60 13.71 7.86
C VAL A 370 -2.04 13.23 7.63
N GLY A 371 -3.03 14.12 7.61
CA GLY A 371 -4.42 13.78 7.31
C GLY A 371 -4.97 12.64 8.19
N HIS A 372 -4.78 12.72 9.51
CA HIS A 372 -5.42 11.80 10.45
C HIS A 372 -6.90 12.17 10.64
N ALA A 373 -7.79 11.26 10.24
CA ALA A 373 -9.24 11.49 10.16
C ALA A 373 -10.02 11.13 11.44
N SER A 374 -9.40 11.01 12.63
CA SER A 374 -10.17 10.63 13.83
C SER A 374 -11.01 11.80 14.34
N ILE A 375 -12.31 11.57 14.47
CA ILE A 375 -13.40 12.47 14.88
C ILE A 375 -13.12 13.36 16.12
N ALA A 376 -12.13 13.04 16.95
CA ALA A 376 -11.69 13.91 18.06
C ALA A 376 -11.08 15.25 17.62
N THR A 377 -10.64 15.40 16.36
CA THR A 377 -10.00 16.64 15.84
C THR A 377 -10.97 17.63 15.20
N THR A 378 -12.27 17.33 15.11
CA THR A 378 -13.20 18.18 14.35
C THR A 378 -13.73 19.38 15.14
N GLN A 379 -13.57 19.41 16.46
CA GLN A 379 -14.09 20.51 17.29
C GLN A 379 -13.27 21.81 17.20
N TYR A 380 -12.09 21.81 16.59
CA TYR A 380 -11.22 23.00 16.48
C TYR A 380 -10.73 23.35 15.07
N TYR A 381 -11.06 22.55 14.05
CA TYR A 381 -10.48 22.75 12.72
C TYR A 381 -11.42 23.48 11.77
N ASP A 382 -11.29 24.81 11.75
CA ASP A 382 -11.77 25.61 10.63
C ASP A 382 -10.86 25.34 9.41
N ARG A 383 -11.34 24.49 8.50
CA ARG A 383 -10.64 24.14 7.25
C ARG A 383 -10.33 25.36 6.38
N GLY A 384 -10.91 26.54 6.66
CA GLY A 384 -10.70 27.78 5.91
C GLY A 384 -9.44 28.60 6.26
N ARG A 385 -8.60 28.17 7.22
CA ARG A 385 -7.44 28.97 7.70
C ARG A 385 -6.06 28.33 7.51
N ARG A 386 -5.93 27.30 6.68
CA ARG A 386 -4.61 26.67 6.46
C ARG A 386 -3.73 27.57 5.60
N THR A 387 -2.53 27.88 6.08
CA THR A 387 -1.46 28.58 5.36
C THR A 387 -0.14 27.85 5.57
N ARG A 388 0.91 28.20 4.81
CA ARG A 388 2.26 27.63 4.96
C ARG A 388 2.78 27.69 6.41
N ASP A 389 2.58 28.81 7.10
CA ASP A 389 2.97 29.03 8.50
C ASP A 389 2.27 28.11 9.51
N THR A 390 1.13 27.52 9.13
CA THR A 390 0.37 26.58 9.95
C THR A 390 0.72 25.11 9.67
N THR A 391 1.77 24.86 8.88
CA THR A 391 2.32 23.53 8.63
C THR A 391 3.58 23.31 9.45
N ALA A 392 3.92 22.05 9.74
CA ALA A 392 5.20 21.70 10.34
C ALA A 392 6.30 21.46 9.29
N ALA A 393 6.01 21.64 8.00
CA ALA A 393 6.89 21.23 6.92
C ALA A 393 8.18 22.05 6.86
N ASP A 394 8.11 23.36 7.07
CA ASP A 394 9.29 24.23 7.08
C ASP A 394 10.20 23.95 8.30
N LEU A 395 9.65 23.53 9.45
CA LEU A 395 10.44 23.09 10.61
C LEU A 395 11.24 21.81 10.30
N VAL A 396 10.60 20.86 9.60
CA VAL A 396 11.29 19.64 9.17
C VAL A 396 12.35 19.95 8.11
N GLU A 397 12.07 20.85 7.15
CA GLU A 397 13.08 21.31 6.19
C GLU A 397 14.28 21.93 6.91
N ALA A 398 14.05 22.83 7.86
CA ALA A 398 15.11 23.49 8.62
C ALA A 398 15.98 22.48 9.37
N ALA A 399 15.38 21.48 10.02
CA ALA A 399 16.12 20.41 10.69
C ALA A 399 16.98 19.57 9.71
N ILE A 400 16.44 19.24 8.53
CA ILE A 400 17.18 18.50 7.49
C ILE A 400 18.37 19.33 7.00
N ARG A 401 18.19 20.64 6.75
CA ARG A 401 19.26 21.54 6.31
C ARG A 401 20.35 21.67 7.38
N ALA A 402 19.97 21.93 8.62
CA ALA A 402 20.90 22.07 9.75
C ALA A 402 21.73 20.80 10.01
N ALA A 403 21.14 19.61 9.78
CA ALA A 403 21.85 18.35 9.91
C ALA A 403 22.89 18.12 8.79
N GLY A 404 22.72 18.74 7.62
CA GLY A 404 23.70 18.70 6.53
C GLY A 404 24.87 19.67 6.70
N GLU A 405 24.67 20.76 7.43
CA GLU A 405 25.71 21.76 7.71
C GLU A 405 26.66 21.33 8.83
N LYS A 406 26.21 20.45 9.73
CA LYS A 406 27.09 19.85 10.74
C LYS A 406 27.96 18.78 10.08
N PRO A 407 29.29 18.90 10.04
CA PRO A 407 30.14 17.78 9.68
C PRO A 407 29.85 16.63 10.64
N ALA A 408 29.86 15.39 10.12
CA ALA A 408 29.66 14.18 10.91
C ALA A 408 30.73 14.10 12.01
N ALA A 409 30.44 14.69 13.17
CA ALA A 409 31.21 14.51 14.38
C ALA A 409 30.80 13.18 15.01
N ASP A 410 31.82 12.39 15.31
CA ASP A 410 31.87 11.05 15.88
C ASP A 410 30.63 10.56 16.65
N GLY A 411 30.31 9.29 16.38
CA GLY A 411 29.41 8.50 17.21
C GLY A 411 29.89 8.45 18.65
N ALA A 412 29.13 9.09 19.53
CA ALA A 412 29.11 8.77 20.94
C ALA A 412 27.67 8.44 21.31
N VAL A 413 27.45 7.16 21.60
CA VAL A 413 26.28 6.67 22.32
C VAL A 413 26.26 7.41 23.65
N ALA A 414 25.38 8.40 23.77
CA ALA A 414 25.00 8.94 25.06
C ALA A 414 23.99 7.95 25.65
N ASP A 415 24.50 7.05 26.50
CA ASP A 415 23.69 6.45 27.55
C ASP A 415 23.07 7.58 28.37
N ILE A 416 21.74 7.55 28.50
CA ILE A 416 20.98 8.39 29.42
C ILE A 416 20.24 7.41 30.35
N PRO A 417 20.30 7.65 31.68
CA PRO A 417 20.23 6.62 32.74
C PRO A 417 18.89 5.90 32.92
#